data_AF-A0A318RBZ1-F1
#
_entry.id   AF-A0A318RBZ1-F1
#
_cell.length_a   1.000
_cell.length_b   1.000
_cell.length_c   1.000
_cell.angle_alpha   90.00
_cell.angle_beta   90.00
_cell.angle_gamma   90.00
#
_symmetry.space_group_name_H-M   'P 1'
#
loop_
_entity.id
_entity.type
_entity.pdbx_description
1 polymer ?
#
loop_
_entity_poly.entity_id
_entity_poly.type
_entity_poly.pdbx_seq_one_letter_code
_entity_poly.pdbx_strand_id
1 'polypeptide(L)'
;MSDQIEFSSFYKLLNSIKEGKLDQISLLDEKINEFKNGNNTKSFLDELGSLYLSIGITELYNFTNTKNLQEIGLIDKEGWETLSSSNQQELPVYLANKMIEYVKENKKVKEMSKKWNVREGEIRKHITKMARYITEGIIDVIE
;
A
#
# COMPACT_ATOMS: atom_id res chain seq x y z
N MET A 1 -19.82 13.07 9.96
CA MET A 1 -19.38 13.08 8.55
C MET A 1 -18.56 11.82 8.35
N SER A 2 -18.80 11.09 7.27
CA SER A 2 -18.12 9.83 6.98
C SER A 2 -16.64 10.12 6.74
N ASP A 3 -15.78 9.87 7.72
CA ASP A 3 -14.31 9.88 7.55
C ASP A 3 -13.86 8.62 6.77
N GLN A 4 -14.58 8.29 5.69
CA GLN A 4 -14.17 7.28 4.74
C GLN A 4 -13.06 7.87 3.90
N ILE A 5 -11.85 7.40 4.17
CA ILE A 5 -10.72 7.68 3.30
C ILE A 5 -10.88 6.81 2.07
N GLU A 6 -10.87 7.43 0.91
CA GLU A 6 -11.00 6.75 -0.36
C GLU A 6 -9.71 6.85 -1.16
N PHE A 7 -9.09 5.70 -1.40
CA PHE A 7 -7.96 5.56 -2.32
C PHE A 7 -8.36 5.01 -3.69
N SER A 8 -9.66 5.07 -4.00
CA SER A 8 -10.25 4.57 -5.27
C SER A 8 -9.56 5.14 -6.51
N SER A 9 -9.13 6.41 -6.47
CA SER A 9 -8.39 7.04 -7.57
C SER A 9 -6.98 6.44 -7.78
N PHE A 10 -6.33 5.97 -6.72
CA PHE A 10 -5.03 5.31 -6.80
C PHE A 10 -5.20 3.88 -7.34
N TYR A 11 -6.19 3.13 -6.87
CA TYR A 11 -6.48 1.79 -7.40
C TYR A 11 -6.86 1.83 -8.89
N LYS A 12 -7.63 2.84 -9.33
CA LYS A 12 -7.92 3.06 -10.75
C LYS A 12 -6.66 3.35 -11.58
N LEU A 13 -5.69 4.05 -11.02
CA LEU A 13 -4.40 4.32 -11.66
C LEU A 13 -3.59 3.02 -11.80
N LEU A 14 -3.48 2.24 -10.73
CA LEU A 14 -2.80 0.94 -10.77
C LEU A 14 -3.44 0.00 -11.81
N ASN A 15 -4.78 -0.11 -11.80
CA ASN A 15 -5.50 -0.94 -12.75
C ASN A 15 -5.30 -0.45 -14.20
N SER A 16 -5.30 0.87 -14.42
CA SER A 16 -5.04 1.42 -15.75
C SER A 16 -3.65 1.06 -16.29
N ILE A 17 -2.63 1.05 -15.42
CA ILE A 17 -1.26 0.65 -15.78
C ILE A 17 -1.20 -0.86 -16.07
N LYS A 18 -1.84 -1.68 -15.21
CA LYS A 18 -2.01 -3.14 -15.42
C LYS A 18 -2.64 -3.44 -16.79
N GLU A 19 -3.62 -2.65 -17.21
CA GLU A 19 -4.38 -2.81 -18.46
C GLU A 19 -3.68 -2.22 -19.71
N GLY A 20 -2.45 -1.73 -19.63
CA GLY A 20 -1.73 -1.26 -20.83
C GLY A 20 -1.27 0.19 -20.83
N LYS A 21 -1.74 1.05 -19.91
CA LYS A 21 -1.48 2.51 -19.95
C LYS A 21 -0.13 2.88 -19.32
N LEU A 22 0.94 2.50 -20.00
CA LEU A 22 2.33 2.71 -19.56
C LEU A 22 2.70 4.19 -19.42
N ASP A 23 2.02 5.09 -20.13
CA ASP A 23 2.18 6.55 -20.01
C ASP A 23 1.85 7.08 -18.61
N GLN A 24 1.14 6.29 -17.80
CA GLN A 24 0.75 6.64 -16.43
C GLN A 24 1.75 6.17 -15.36
N ILE A 25 2.82 5.45 -15.73
CA ILE A 25 3.84 4.97 -14.78
C ILE A 25 4.51 6.15 -14.07
N SER A 26 4.87 7.21 -14.79
CA SER A 26 5.49 8.39 -14.18
C SER A 26 4.58 9.06 -13.14
N LEU A 27 3.26 9.07 -13.39
CA LEU A 27 2.27 9.56 -12.43
C LEU A 27 2.16 8.65 -11.19
N LEU A 28 2.29 7.32 -11.38
CA LEU A 28 2.33 6.38 -10.26
C LEU A 28 3.56 6.63 -9.39
N ASP A 29 4.75 6.78 -9.98
CA ASP A 29 5.99 7.06 -9.26
C ASP A 29 5.92 8.38 -8.47
N GLU A 30 5.33 9.41 -9.07
CA GLU A 30 5.08 10.69 -8.41
C GLU A 30 4.17 10.50 -7.19
N LYS A 31 3.03 9.82 -7.34
CA LYS A 31 2.11 9.55 -6.23
C LYS A 31 2.74 8.71 -5.13
N ILE A 32 3.51 7.67 -5.47
CA ILE A 32 4.23 6.85 -4.47
C ILE A 32 5.19 7.70 -3.66
N ASN A 33 5.89 8.64 -4.30
CA ASN A 33 6.78 9.58 -3.62
C ASN A 33 6.04 10.60 -2.75
N GLU A 34 4.92 11.15 -3.21
CA GLU A 34 4.07 12.04 -2.39
C GLU A 34 3.57 11.32 -1.13
N PHE A 35 3.06 10.11 -1.31
CA PHE A 35 2.53 9.26 -0.25
C PHE A 35 3.59 8.88 0.78
N LYS A 36 4.79 8.52 0.33
CA LYS A 36 5.93 8.18 1.21
C LYS A 36 6.29 9.32 2.16
N ASN A 37 6.19 10.55 1.67
CA ASN A 37 6.54 11.76 2.43
C ASN A 37 5.35 12.31 3.24
N GLY A 38 4.14 11.77 3.05
CA GLY A 38 2.94 12.27 3.71
C GLY A 38 2.53 13.68 3.25
N ASN A 39 2.94 14.08 2.04
CA ASN A 39 2.59 15.36 1.45
C ASN A 39 1.09 15.43 1.16
N ASN A 40 0.47 16.60 1.30
CA ASN A 40 -0.95 16.85 0.99
C ASN A 40 -1.98 16.02 1.79
N THR A 41 -1.54 15.35 2.85
CA THR A 41 -2.41 14.56 3.73
C THR A 41 -3.30 15.48 4.58
N LYS A 42 -4.57 15.10 4.76
CA LYS A 42 -5.59 15.91 5.45
C LYS A 42 -5.88 15.46 6.88
N SER A 43 -5.46 14.24 7.24
CA SER A 43 -5.62 13.67 8.58
C SER A 43 -4.55 12.62 8.85
N PHE A 44 -4.43 12.19 10.12
CA PHE A 44 -3.51 11.09 10.47
C PHE A 44 -3.89 9.78 9.78
N LEU A 45 -5.19 9.55 9.53
CA LEU A 45 -5.66 8.36 8.85
C LEU A 45 -5.30 8.40 7.36
N ASP A 46 -5.44 9.56 6.73
CA ASP A 46 -5.08 9.79 5.33
C ASP A 46 -3.55 9.63 5.13
N GLU A 47 -2.75 10.16 6.06
CA GLU A 47 -1.31 9.95 6.06
C GLU A 47 -0.91 8.48 6.27
N LEU A 48 -1.57 7.77 7.19
CA LEU A 48 -1.32 6.36 7.42
C LEU A 48 -1.66 5.52 6.17
N GLY A 49 -2.81 5.78 5.55
CA GLY A 49 -3.23 5.06 4.36
C GLY A 49 -2.35 5.37 3.14
N SER A 50 -1.98 6.64 2.94
CA SER A 50 -1.03 7.04 1.89
C SER A 50 0.31 6.33 2.06
N LEU A 51 0.88 6.38 3.28
CA LEU A 51 2.12 5.68 3.59
C LEU A 51 2.01 4.17 3.28
N TYR A 52 0.89 3.56 3.64
CA TYR A 52 0.63 2.14 3.38
C TYR A 52 0.51 1.80 1.91
N LEU A 53 -0.10 2.66 1.08
CA LEU A 53 -0.10 2.45 -0.37
C LEU A 53 1.32 2.48 -0.95
N SER A 54 2.13 3.44 -0.53
CA SER A 54 3.53 3.54 -0.97
C SER A 54 4.33 2.28 -0.62
N ILE A 55 4.18 1.80 0.62
CA ILE A 55 4.84 0.57 1.09
C ILE A 55 4.26 -0.65 0.36
N GLY A 56 2.95 -0.79 0.29
CA GLY A 56 2.27 -1.93 -0.31
C GLY A 56 2.68 -2.16 -1.76
N ILE A 57 2.79 -1.10 -2.56
CA ILE A 57 3.25 -1.22 -3.96
C ILE A 57 4.74 -1.53 -4.04
N THR A 58 5.56 -0.92 -3.19
CA THR A 58 6.99 -1.23 -3.14
C THR A 58 7.22 -2.70 -2.78
N GLU A 59 6.50 -3.21 -1.79
CA GLU A 59 6.62 -4.59 -1.33
C GLU A 59 5.96 -5.59 -2.28
N LEU A 60 4.93 -5.19 -3.02
CA LEU A 60 4.41 -5.99 -4.14
C LEU A 60 5.51 -6.21 -5.18
N TYR A 61 6.23 -5.16 -5.58
CA TYR A 61 7.35 -5.29 -6.52
C TYR A 61 8.50 -6.14 -5.99
N ASN A 62 8.78 -6.05 -4.68
CA ASN A 62 9.78 -6.90 -4.05
C ASN A 62 9.33 -8.38 -4.04
N PHE A 63 8.06 -8.63 -3.72
CA PHE A 63 7.49 -9.97 -3.64
C PHE A 63 7.50 -10.69 -5.00
N THR A 64 7.19 -9.96 -6.08
CA THR A 64 7.16 -10.49 -7.46
C THR A 64 8.50 -10.37 -8.20
N ASN A 65 9.46 -9.64 -7.62
CA ASN A 65 10.77 -9.32 -8.22
C ASN A 65 10.67 -8.60 -9.59
N THR A 66 9.58 -7.86 -9.82
CA THR A 66 9.39 -7.01 -11.01
C THR A 66 8.64 -5.73 -10.64
N LYS A 67 8.93 -4.64 -11.34
CA LYS A 67 8.18 -3.37 -11.21
C LYS A 67 7.07 -3.22 -12.25
N ASN A 68 6.92 -4.19 -13.15
CA ASN A 68 5.96 -4.13 -14.22
C ASN A 68 4.59 -4.66 -13.74
N LEU A 69 3.65 -3.75 -13.48
CA LEU A 69 2.29 -4.11 -13.05
C LEU A 69 1.54 -4.96 -14.08
N GLN A 70 1.88 -4.87 -15.38
CA GLN A 70 1.27 -5.71 -16.41
C GLN A 70 1.74 -7.15 -16.28
N GLU A 71 3.05 -7.35 -16.10
CA GLU A 71 3.59 -8.69 -15.83
C GLU A 71 2.98 -9.29 -14.57
N ILE A 72 2.83 -8.49 -13.51
CA ILE A 72 2.21 -8.93 -12.26
C ILE A 72 0.76 -9.35 -12.48
N GLY A 73 -0.01 -8.58 -13.28
CA GLY A 73 -1.39 -8.90 -13.61
C GLY A 73 -1.58 -10.11 -14.52
N LEU A 74 -0.50 -10.64 -15.11
CA LEU A 74 -0.51 -11.84 -15.94
C LEU A 74 -0.02 -13.08 -15.18
N ILE A 75 0.36 -12.95 -13.90
CA ILE A 75 0.76 -14.08 -13.07
C ILE A 75 -0.47 -14.97 -12.82
N ASP A 76 -0.37 -16.21 -13.25
CA ASP A 76 -1.41 -17.21 -13.01
C ASP A 76 -1.33 -17.79 -11.59
N LYS A 77 -2.26 -18.68 -11.27
CA LYS A 77 -2.35 -19.30 -9.96
C LYS A 77 -1.07 -20.03 -9.55
N GLU A 78 -0.46 -20.79 -10.46
CA GLU A 78 0.77 -21.55 -10.19
C GLU A 78 1.96 -20.61 -9.92
N GLY A 79 2.04 -19.49 -10.64
CA GLY A 79 3.00 -18.42 -10.40
C GLY A 79 2.85 -17.82 -9.01
N TRP A 80 1.62 -17.49 -8.58
CA TRP A 80 1.35 -16.97 -7.25
C TRP A 80 1.67 -17.98 -6.12
N GLU A 81 1.39 -19.26 -6.33
CA GLU A 81 1.75 -20.35 -5.40
C GLU A 81 3.27 -20.49 -5.27
N THR A 82 4.00 -20.38 -6.39
CA THR A 82 5.47 -20.42 -6.42
C THR A 82 6.10 -19.23 -5.69
N LEU A 83 5.58 -18.03 -5.93
CA LEU A 83 6.03 -16.82 -5.24
C LEU A 83 5.74 -16.88 -3.75
N SER A 84 4.56 -17.36 -3.35
CA SER A 84 4.19 -17.53 -1.94
C SER A 84 5.08 -18.55 -1.24
N SER A 85 5.41 -19.66 -1.90
CA SER A 85 6.33 -20.67 -1.39
C SER A 85 7.75 -20.12 -1.23
N SER A 86 8.22 -19.36 -2.22
CA SER A 86 9.56 -18.75 -2.22
C SER A 86 9.72 -17.68 -1.13
N ASN A 87 8.67 -16.88 -0.90
CA ASN A 87 8.62 -15.88 0.15
C ASN A 87 8.19 -16.45 1.52
N GLN A 88 7.92 -17.76 1.60
CA GLN A 88 7.42 -18.47 2.80
C GLN A 88 6.13 -17.89 3.39
N GLN A 89 5.37 -17.14 2.59
CA GLN A 89 4.19 -16.42 3.04
C GLN A 89 3.31 -16.02 1.84
N GLU A 90 1.99 -16.08 2.03
CA GLU A 90 1.02 -15.58 1.04
C GLU A 90 1.10 -14.04 0.91
N LEU A 91 0.92 -13.54 -0.32
CA LEU A 91 1.01 -12.11 -0.64
C LEU A 91 0.17 -11.22 0.30
N PRO A 92 -1.13 -11.49 0.55
CA PRO A 92 -1.94 -10.61 1.40
C PRO A 92 -1.36 -10.45 2.81
N VAL A 93 -0.88 -11.57 3.39
CA VAL A 93 -0.30 -11.59 4.73
C VAL A 93 1.07 -10.90 4.72
N TYR A 94 1.87 -11.12 3.67
CA TYR A 94 3.17 -10.47 3.47
C TYR A 94 3.03 -8.94 3.45
N LEU A 95 2.15 -8.41 2.59
CA LEU A 95 1.94 -6.96 2.45
C LEU A 95 1.46 -6.34 3.77
N ALA A 96 0.46 -6.95 4.41
CA ALA A 96 -0.08 -6.45 5.67
C ALA A 96 1.01 -6.39 6.76
N ASN A 97 1.85 -7.43 6.86
CA ASN A 97 2.94 -7.46 7.84
C ASN A 97 3.98 -6.38 7.55
N LYS A 98 4.43 -6.22 6.31
CA LYS A 98 5.42 -5.20 5.95
C LYS A 98 4.96 -3.77 6.27
N MET A 99 3.69 -3.45 5.98
CA MET A 99 3.11 -2.15 6.34
C MET A 99 3.09 -1.92 7.86
N ILE A 100 2.73 -2.94 8.64
CA ILE A 100 2.66 -2.87 10.10
C ILE A 100 4.06 -2.76 10.72
N GLU A 101 5.01 -3.56 10.25
CA GLU A 101 6.42 -3.56 10.67
C GLU A 101 7.05 -2.19 10.43
N TYR A 102 6.89 -1.65 9.22
CA TYR A 102 7.46 -0.36 8.85
C TYR A 102 7.04 0.76 9.81
N VAL A 103 5.75 0.85 10.14
CA VAL A 103 5.23 1.89 11.05
C VAL A 103 5.75 1.70 12.48
N LYS A 104 5.94 0.45 12.93
CA LYS A 104 6.50 0.14 14.24
C LYS A 104 7.97 0.50 14.34
N GLU A 105 8.78 0.09 13.36
CA GLU A 105 10.24 0.27 13.36
C GLU A 105 10.63 1.74 13.16
N ASN A 106 9.94 2.45 12.27
CA ASN A 106 10.26 3.84 11.93
C ASN A 106 9.59 4.86 12.87
N LYS A 107 9.02 4.44 13.99
CA LYS A 107 8.35 5.31 14.99
C LYS A 107 7.28 6.23 14.38
N LYS A 108 6.67 5.85 13.25
CA LYS A 108 5.69 6.67 12.51
C LYS A 108 4.48 7.06 13.34
N VAL A 109 4.05 6.18 14.25
CA VAL A 109 2.99 6.48 15.23
C VAL A 109 3.29 7.72 16.06
N LYS A 110 4.54 7.86 16.52
CA LYS A 110 4.97 9.00 17.33
C LYS A 110 5.06 10.28 16.50
N GLU A 111 5.52 10.17 15.24
CA GLU A 111 5.59 11.29 14.30
C GLU A 111 4.18 11.82 13.98
N MET A 112 3.26 10.95 13.56
CA MET A 112 1.88 11.28 13.28
C MET A 112 1.15 11.83 14.52
N SER A 113 1.38 11.24 15.70
CA SER A 113 0.79 11.71 16.95
C SER A 113 1.14 13.17 17.23
N LYS A 114 2.41 13.54 17.03
CA LYS A 114 2.87 14.93 17.18
C LYS A 114 2.31 15.84 16.10
N LYS A 115 2.37 15.44 14.83
CA LYS A 115 1.92 16.25 13.69
C LYS A 115 0.43 16.59 13.78
N TRP A 116 -0.40 15.60 14.13
CA TRP A 116 -1.86 15.72 14.12
C TRP A 116 -2.46 16.02 15.49
N ASN A 117 -1.63 16.15 16.53
CA ASN A 117 -2.07 16.35 17.92
C ASN A 117 -3.10 15.30 18.38
N VAL A 118 -2.85 14.03 18.04
CA VAL A 118 -3.69 12.88 18.42
C VAL A 118 -2.91 11.92 19.30
N ARG A 119 -3.59 11.20 20.18
CA ARG A 119 -2.94 10.21 21.06
C ARG A 119 -2.40 9.06 20.22
N GLU A 120 -1.20 8.58 20.52
CA GLU A 120 -0.61 7.40 19.86
C GLU A 120 -1.54 6.18 19.88
N GLY A 121 -2.24 5.96 21.00
CA GLY A 121 -3.22 4.89 21.15
C GLY A 121 -4.34 4.94 20.12
N GLU A 122 -4.71 6.14 19.68
CA GLU A 122 -5.76 6.33 18.67
C GLU A 122 -5.27 5.90 17.30
N ILE A 123 -4.06 6.31 16.92
CA ILE A 123 -3.43 5.86 15.66
C ILE A 123 -3.27 4.32 15.66
N ARG A 124 -2.84 3.74 16.79
CA ARG A 124 -2.61 2.28 16.91
C ARG A 124 -3.87 1.45 16.66
N LYS A 125 -5.07 1.97 16.96
CA LYS A 125 -6.35 1.30 16.67
C LYS A 125 -6.59 1.10 15.16
N HIS A 126 -5.94 1.89 14.32
CA HIS A 126 -6.14 1.87 12.87
C HIS A 126 -5.04 1.14 12.10
N ILE A 127 -3.87 0.90 12.69
CA ILE A 127 -2.72 0.23 12.04
C ILE A 127 -3.15 -1.06 11.33
N THR A 128 -3.72 -2.02 12.05
CA THR A 128 -4.07 -3.32 11.45
C THR A 128 -5.22 -3.23 10.46
N LYS A 129 -6.24 -2.40 10.75
CA LYS A 129 -7.42 -2.25 9.88
C LYS A 129 -7.05 -1.58 8.56
N MET A 130 -6.20 -0.55 8.61
CA MET A 130 -5.71 0.14 7.43
C MET A 130 -4.83 -0.78 6.59
N ALA A 131 -3.94 -1.57 7.22
CA ALA A 131 -3.11 -2.52 6.48
C ALA A 131 -3.97 -3.52 5.69
N ARG A 132 -5.02 -4.08 6.31
CA ARG A 132 -5.96 -4.99 5.62
C ARG A 132 -6.69 -4.31 4.48
N TYR A 133 -7.28 -3.14 4.73
CA TYR A 133 -8.00 -2.36 3.72
C TYR A 133 -7.11 -2.06 2.50
N ILE A 134 -5.87 -1.64 2.74
CA ILE A 134 -4.92 -1.35 1.67
C ILE A 134 -4.52 -2.62 0.91
N THR A 135 -4.23 -3.71 1.63
CA THR A 135 -3.93 -5.01 1.03
C THR A 135 -5.07 -5.45 0.12
N GLU A 136 -6.31 -5.48 0.61
CA GLU A 136 -7.50 -5.88 -0.18
C GLU A 136 -7.59 -5.09 -1.48
N GLY A 137 -7.47 -3.75 -1.41
CA GLY A 137 -7.52 -2.93 -2.62
C GLY A 137 -6.35 -3.14 -3.59
N ILE A 138 -5.17 -3.57 -3.12
CA ILE A 138 -4.06 -3.96 -4.01
C ILE A 138 -4.35 -5.30 -4.68
N ILE A 139 -4.84 -6.29 -3.91
CA ILE A 139 -5.20 -7.62 -4.42
C ILE A 139 -6.30 -7.50 -5.49
N ASP A 140 -7.36 -6.74 -5.21
CA ASP A 140 -8.46 -6.49 -6.15
C ASP A 140 -8.00 -5.88 -7.49
N VAL A 141 -6.84 -5.21 -7.51
CA VAL A 141 -6.29 -4.64 -8.73
C VAL A 141 -5.48 -5.67 -9.52
N ILE A 142 -4.73 -6.54 -8.85
CA ILE A 142 -3.81 -7.47 -9.53
C ILE A 142 -4.49 -8.77 -9.96
N GLU A 143 -5.57 -9.19 -9.28
CA GLU A 143 -6.47 -10.25 -9.75
C GLU A 143 -7.30 -9.79 -10.97
#